data_AF-A0A087KJM8-F1
#
_entry.id   AF-A0A087KJM8-F1
#
_cell.length_a   1.000
_cell.length_b   1.000
_cell.length_c   1.000
_cell.angle_alpha   90.00
_cell.angle_beta   90.00
_cell.angle_gamma   90.00
#
_symmetry.space_group_name_H-M   'P 1'
#
loop_
_entity.id
_entity.type
_entity.pdbx_description
1 polymer ?
#
loop_
_entity_poly.entity_id
_entity_poly.type
_entity_poly.pdbx_seq_one_letter_code
_entity_poly.pdbx_strand_id
1 'polypeptide(L)'
;MTNRLAYYQKTQTNLLRHKCLDPETSAAPFGAAIFITWAGNLQQHGIITVGGFSGTLPIVQWPDFQPGLLRDMVIPALNLAVVSFVSMMLTARSFAAKNGYEVNADAEFRALGLVNIVSALSQGFAISGADSRTAVNDANGGKSQLV
;
A
#
# COMPACT_ATOMS: atom_id res chain seq x y z
N MET A 1 16.51 -32.96 1.95
CA MET A 1 16.27 -31.56 2.39
C MET A 1 15.09 -30.88 1.68
N THR A 2 14.48 -31.50 0.66
CA THR A 2 13.41 -30.95 -0.19
C THR A 2 12.02 -30.85 0.48
N ASN A 3 11.81 -31.50 1.62
CA ASN A 3 10.48 -31.67 2.22
C ASN A 3 10.03 -30.49 3.13
N ARG A 4 10.96 -29.64 3.59
CA ARG A 4 10.63 -28.50 4.47
C ARG A 4 10.00 -27.34 3.69
N LEU A 5 10.44 -27.09 2.45
CA LEU A 5 9.94 -25.99 1.62
C LEU A 5 8.47 -26.20 1.22
N ALA A 6 8.10 -27.44 0.89
CA ALA A 6 6.71 -27.81 0.61
C ALA A 6 5.79 -27.67 1.85
N TYR A 7 6.32 -27.92 3.05
CA TYR A 7 5.56 -27.79 4.31
C TYR A 7 5.25 -26.32 4.66
N TYR A 8 6.20 -25.40 4.40
CA TYR A 8 5.98 -23.96 4.58
C TYR A 8 4.96 -23.41 3.57
N GLN A 9 5.04 -23.81 2.30
CA GLN A 9 4.06 -23.40 1.29
C GLN A 9 2.65 -23.90 1.61
N LYS A 10 2.51 -25.17 2.03
CA LYS A 10 1.19 -25.75 2.35
C LYS A 10 0.55 -25.12 3.59
N THR A 11 1.35 -24.78 4.59
CA THR A 11 0.87 -24.12 5.82
C THR A 11 0.48 -22.67 5.57
N GLN A 12 1.25 -21.92 4.75
CA GLN A 12 0.85 -20.56 4.36
C GLN A 12 -0.42 -20.53 3.50
N THR A 13 -0.59 -21.49 2.59
CA THR A 13 -1.79 -21.57 1.73
C THR A 13 -3.06 -21.86 2.54
N ASN A 14 -2.97 -22.67 3.61
CA ASN A 14 -4.10 -22.95 4.49
C ASN A 14 -4.41 -21.81 5.47
N LEU A 15 -3.41 -21.01 5.89
CA LEU A 15 -3.64 -19.85 6.75
C LEU A 15 -4.26 -18.66 5.99
N LEU A 16 -3.98 -18.51 4.70
CA LEU A 16 -4.57 -17.46 3.85
C LEU A 16 -6.03 -17.75 3.46
N ARG A 17 -6.44 -19.03 3.42
CA ARG A 17 -7.85 -19.42 3.13
C ARG A 17 -8.85 -19.00 4.21
N HIS A 18 -8.43 -18.86 5.46
CA HIS A 18 -9.32 -18.48 6.57
C HIS A 18 -9.26 -17.00 6.94
N LYS A 19 -8.38 -16.22 6.30
CA LYS A 19 -8.15 -14.80 6.60
C LYS A 19 -8.44 -13.85 5.44
N CYS A 20 -8.80 -14.39 4.28
CA CYS A 20 -9.46 -13.63 3.25
C CYS A 20 -10.86 -13.33 3.80
N LEU A 21 -11.01 -12.22 4.53
CA LEU A 21 -12.33 -11.69 4.79
C LEU A 21 -12.99 -11.52 3.43
N ASP A 22 -14.14 -12.16 3.27
CA ASP A 22 -15.00 -11.94 2.12
C ASP A 22 -15.17 -10.41 1.98
N PRO A 23 -14.96 -9.82 0.78
CA PRO A 23 -14.98 -8.37 0.62
C PRO A 23 -16.31 -7.74 1.08
N GLU A 24 -17.41 -8.51 1.04
CA GLU A 24 -18.72 -8.12 1.57
C GLU A 24 -18.72 -8.02 3.12
N THR A 25 -18.06 -8.92 3.83
CA THR A 25 -18.01 -8.93 5.31
C THR A 25 -17.07 -7.85 5.86
N SER A 26 -16.05 -7.43 5.10
CA SER A 26 -15.13 -6.34 5.47
C SER A 26 -15.74 -4.95 5.34
N ALA A 27 -16.67 -4.75 4.41
CA ALA A 27 -17.25 -3.42 4.13
C ALA A 27 -18.35 -3.03 5.13
N ALA A 28 -19.05 -4.01 5.70
CA ALA A 28 -20.12 -3.83 6.66
C ALA A 28 -19.75 -2.92 7.87
N PRO A 29 -18.60 -3.09 8.57
CA PRO A 29 -18.25 -2.24 9.71
C PRO A 29 -18.02 -0.78 9.33
N PHE A 30 -17.46 -0.49 8.14
CA PHE A 30 -17.26 0.89 7.69
C PHE A 30 -18.59 1.58 7.37
N GLY A 31 -19.49 0.89 6.67
CA GLY A 31 -20.84 1.40 6.39
C GLY A 31 -21.63 1.66 7.67
N ALA A 32 -21.58 0.73 8.63
CA ALA A 32 -22.23 0.89 9.93
C ALA A 32 -21.65 2.07 10.72
N ALA A 33 -20.32 2.25 10.74
CA ALA A 33 -19.68 3.37 11.42
C ALA A 33 -20.10 4.73 10.82
N ILE A 34 -20.17 4.83 9.49
CA ILE A 34 -20.66 6.04 8.79
C ILE A 34 -22.13 6.29 9.17
N PHE A 35 -22.98 5.26 9.11
CA PHE A 35 -24.40 5.38 9.43
C PHE A 35 -24.64 5.80 10.88
N ILE A 36 -23.93 5.21 11.85
CA ILE A 36 -24.04 5.55 13.27
C ILE A 36 -23.58 6.99 13.52
N THR A 37 -22.46 7.40 12.89
CA THR A 37 -21.94 8.76 13.02
C THR A 37 -22.92 9.80 12.48
N TRP A 38 -23.54 9.49 11.34
CA TRP A 38 -24.58 10.32 10.72
C TRP A 38 -25.86 10.37 11.57
N ALA A 39 -26.39 9.22 11.98
CA ALA A 39 -27.64 9.11 12.73
C ALA A 39 -27.54 9.71 14.15
N GLY A 40 -26.38 9.56 14.81
CA GLY A 40 -26.14 10.05 16.16
C GLY A 40 -25.62 11.49 16.24
N ASN A 41 -25.41 12.16 15.10
CA ASN A 41 -24.78 13.48 15.01
C ASN A 41 -23.55 13.61 15.93
N LEU A 42 -22.67 12.60 15.87
CA LEU A 42 -21.57 12.42 16.82
C LEU A 42 -20.55 13.57 16.79
N GLN A 43 -20.55 14.34 15.70
CA GLN A 43 -19.75 15.55 15.57
C GLN A 43 -20.11 16.61 16.63
N GLN A 44 -21.39 16.69 17.04
CA GLN A 44 -21.84 17.59 18.12
C GLN A 44 -21.38 17.13 19.51
N HIS A 45 -21.00 15.85 19.65
CA HIS A 45 -20.50 15.26 20.88
C HIS A 45 -18.97 15.31 20.98
N GLY A 46 -18.31 16.12 20.14
CA GLY A 46 -16.86 16.31 20.16
C GLY A 46 -16.05 15.23 19.42
N ILE A 47 -16.72 14.34 18.66
CA ILE A 47 -16.03 13.33 17.85
C ILE A 47 -15.57 13.97 16.53
N ILE A 48 -14.26 13.94 16.29
CA ILE A 48 -13.66 14.48 15.06
C ILE A 48 -14.02 13.54 13.90
N THR A 49 -14.77 14.07 12.94
CA THR A 49 -15.12 13.36 11.69
C THR A 49 -14.22 13.82 10.55
N VAL A 50 -14.13 13.01 9.49
CA VAL A 50 -13.48 13.41 8.24
C VAL A 50 -14.27 14.59 7.67
N GLY A 51 -13.63 15.76 7.56
CA GLY A 51 -14.27 16.98 7.07
C GLY A 51 -14.66 16.92 5.60
N GLY A 52 -15.40 17.94 5.14
CA GLY A 52 -15.77 18.07 3.73
C GLY A 52 -14.54 18.27 2.84
N PHE A 53 -14.51 17.57 1.71
CA PHE A 53 -13.48 17.73 0.68
C PHE A 53 -13.97 18.71 -0.40
N SER A 54 -13.20 19.77 -0.65
CA SER A 54 -13.43 20.64 -1.81
C SER A 54 -12.88 19.95 -3.06
N GLY A 55 -13.76 19.47 -3.93
CA GLY A 55 -13.44 18.66 -5.13
C GLY A 55 -12.67 19.38 -6.25
N THR A 56 -11.89 20.42 -5.94
CA THR A 56 -11.05 21.10 -6.93
C THR A 56 -9.84 20.24 -7.28
N LEU A 57 -9.47 20.16 -8.56
CA LEU A 57 -8.21 19.54 -8.94
C LEU A 57 -7.04 20.30 -8.28
N PRO A 58 -6.06 19.58 -7.71
CA PRO A 58 -4.88 20.22 -7.13
C PRO A 58 -4.09 20.93 -8.23
N ILE A 59 -3.77 22.19 -8.00
CA ILE A 59 -2.88 22.94 -8.87
C ILE A 59 -1.46 22.52 -8.49
N VAL A 60 -0.75 21.86 -9.42
CA VAL A 60 0.65 21.48 -9.22
C VAL A 60 1.49 22.75 -9.10
N GLN A 61 2.01 22.98 -7.91
CA GLN A 61 2.98 24.03 -7.61
C GLN A 61 4.39 23.46 -7.61
N TRP A 62 5.34 24.26 -8.07
CA TRP A 62 6.75 23.92 -7.98
C TRP A 62 7.23 23.95 -6.53
N PRO A 63 7.92 22.89 -6.05
CA PRO A 63 8.52 22.89 -4.72
C PRO A 63 9.63 23.94 -4.61
N ASP A 64 9.70 24.59 -3.45
CA ASP A 64 10.82 25.46 -3.08
C ASP A 64 11.99 24.59 -2.57
N PHE A 65 13.16 24.77 -3.17
CA PHE A 65 14.35 23.97 -2.85
C PHE A 65 15.27 24.75 -1.91
N GLN A 66 15.01 24.63 -0.62
CA GLN A 66 15.87 25.21 0.41
C GLN A 66 17.03 24.24 0.73
N PRO A 67 18.30 24.59 0.42
CA PRO A 67 19.42 23.65 0.57
C PRO A 67 19.62 23.14 1.99
N GLY A 68 19.32 23.95 3.01
CA GLY A 68 19.40 23.56 4.42
C GLY A 68 18.41 22.45 4.76
N LEU A 69 17.13 22.63 4.40
CA LEU A 69 16.09 21.63 4.65
C LEU A 69 16.36 20.33 3.89
N LEU A 70 16.80 20.43 2.63
CA LEU A 70 17.17 19.25 1.83
C LEU A 70 18.25 18.42 2.52
N ARG A 71 19.29 19.06 3.05
CA ARG A 71 20.37 18.38 3.77
C ARG A 71 19.86 17.63 5.00
N ASP A 72 18.98 18.25 5.77
CA ASP A 72 18.41 17.66 6.98
C ASP A 72 17.47 16.48 6.66
N MET A 73 16.84 16.50 5.48
CA MET A 73 15.92 15.45 5.03
C MET A 73 16.62 14.24 4.39
N VAL A 74 17.91 14.32 4.03
CA VAL A 74 18.61 13.20 3.34
C VAL A 74 18.57 11.92 4.16
N ILE A 75 18.91 11.97 5.45
CA ILE A 75 18.97 10.79 6.31
C ILE A 75 17.57 10.17 6.52
N PRO A 76 16.53 10.95 6.90
CA PRO A 76 15.15 10.44 6.96
C PRO A 76 14.65 9.86 5.63
N ALA A 77 14.93 10.52 4.50
CA ALA A 77 14.49 10.06 3.19
C ALA A 77 15.15 8.72 2.80
N LEU A 78 16.45 8.56 3.06
CA LEU A 78 17.15 7.29 2.84
C LEU A 78 16.56 6.17 3.70
N ASN A 79 16.28 6.44 4.97
CA ASN A 79 15.65 5.46 5.86
C ASN A 79 14.28 5.01 5.32
N LEU A 80 13.45 5.96 4.89
CA LEU A 80 12.15 5.65 4.29
C LEU A 80 12.29 4.87 2.97
N ALA A 81 13.24 5.23 2.12
CA ALA A 81 13.49 4.53 0.86
C ALA A 81 13.87 3.06 1.09
N VAL A 82 14.74 2.78 2.07
CA VAL A 82 15.13 1.41 2.43
C VAL A 82 13.95 0.62 2.97
N VAL A 83 13.20 1.18 3.93
CA VAL A 83 12.04 0.50 4.53
C VAL A 83 10.96 0.22 3.49
N SER A 84 10.66 1.19 2.62
CA SER A 84 9.67 1.02 1.55
C SER A 84 10.10 -0.05 0.55
N PHE A 85 11.35 -0.02 0.09
CA PHE A 85 11.85 -1.01 -0.86
C PHE A 85 11.84 -2.43 -0.27
N VAL A 86 12.32 -2.59 0.96
CA VAL A 86 12.35 -3.91 1.63
C VAL A 86 10.94 -4.46 1.82
N SER A 87 10.00 -3.63 2.28
CA SER A 87 8.60 -4.03 2.44
C SER A 87 7.97 -4.45 1.11
N MET A 88 8.14 -3.65 0.06
CA MET A 88 7.61 -3.94 -1.27
C MET A 88 8.21 -5.23 -1.85
N MET A 89 9.54 -5.40 -1.74
CA MET A 89 10.26 -6.56 -2.27
C MET A 89 9.90 -7.84 -1.53
N LEU A 90 9.64 -7.78 -0.22
CA LEU A 90 9.18 -8.94 0.56
C LEU A 90 7.83 -9.45 0.02
N THR A 91 6.91 -8.54 -0.23
CA THR A 91 5.60 -8.85 -0.82
C THR A 91 5.75 -9.40 -2.23
N ALA A 92 6.50 -8.71 -3.10
CA ALA A 92 6.70 -9.13 -4.48
C ALA A 92 7.30 -10.54 -4.56
N ARG A 93 8.33 -10.85 -3.75
CA ARG A 93 8.92 -12.21 -3.71
C ARG A 93 7.97 -13.27 -3.18
N SER A 94 7.13 -12.92 -2.20
CA SER A 94 6.11 -13.84 -1.67
C SER A 94 5.12 -14.25 -2.77
N PHE A 95 4.60 -13.29 -3.53
CA PHE A 95 3.68 -13.59 -4.64
C PHE A 95 4.38 -14.26 -5.83
N ALA A 96 5.64 -13.93 -6.10
CA ALA A 96 6.45 -14.57 -7.12
C ALA A 96 6.68 -16.05 -6.84
N ALA A 97 7.07 -16.38 -5.61
CA ALA A 97 7.23 -17.74 -5.15
C ALA A 97 5.90 -18.52 -5.15
N LYS A 98 4.78 -17.84 -4.89
CA LYS A 98 3.43 -18.43 -4.95
C LYS A 98 2.99 -18.74 -6.39
N ASN A 99 3.23 -17.83 -7.32
CA ASN A 99 2.73 -17.90 -8.70
C ASN A 99 3.75 -18.45 -9.71
N GLY A 100 4.99 -18.72 -9.29
CA GLY A 100 6.02 -19.33 -10.14
C GLY A 100 6.67 -18.38 -11.15
N TYR A 101 6.72 -17.08 -10.85
CA TYR A 101 7.46 -16.10 -11.66
C TYR A 101 8.70 -15.58 -10.92
N GLU A 102 9.62 -14.94 -11.64
CA GLU A 102 10.81 -14.31 -11.07
C GLU A 102 10.64 -12.80 -10.91
N VAL A 103 11.30 -12.22 -9.92
CA VAL A 103 11.30 -10.77 -9.68
C VAL A 103 12.70 -10.22 -9.80
N ASN A 104 12.86 -9.22 -10.67
CA ASN A 104 14.10 -8.49 -10.86
C ASN A 104 14.18 -7.29 -9.89
N ALA A 105 14.99 -7.43 -8.84
CA ALA A 105 15.12 -6.40 -7.81
C ALA A 105 15.62 -5.04 -8.35
N ASP A 106 16.50 -5.03 -9.35
CA ASP A 106 17.02 -3.79 -9.92
C ASP A 106 15.93 -3.03 -10.69
N ALA A 107 15.07 -3.76 -11.39
CA ALA A 107 13.92 -3.18 -12.09
C ALA A 107 12.89 -2.63 -11.09
N GLU A 108 12.58 -3.38 -10.04
CA GLU A 108 11.67 -2.95 -8.96
C GLU A 108 12.20 -1.70 -8.23
N PHE A 109 13.50 -1.65 -7.94
CA PHE A 109 14.10 -0.48 -7.29
C PHE A 109 14.03 0.78 -8.15
N ARG A 110 14.34 0.64 -9.46
CA ARG A 110 14.23 1.75 -10.42
C ARG A 110 12.79 2.21 -10.57
N ALA A 111 11.84 1.28 -10.67
CA ALA A 111 10.41 1.59 -10.76
C ALA A 111 9.94 2.35 -9.52
N LEU A 112 10.27 1.87 -8.32
CA LEU A 112 9.91 2.52 -7.06
C LEU A 112 10.50 3.94 -6.96
N GLY A 113 11.76 4.12 -7.35
CA GLY A 113 12.41 5.44 -7.38
C GLY A 113 11.72 6.40 -8.35
N LEU A 114 11.45 5.96 -9.58
CA LEU A 114 10.78 6.78 -10.60
C LEU A 114 9.38 7.20 -10.15
N VAL A 115 8.59 6.26 -9.62
CA VAL A 115 7.24 6.55 -9.12
C VAL A 115 7.26 7.56 -7.96
N ASN A 116 8.25 7.45 -7.06
CA ASN A 116 8.40 8.42 -5.96
C ASN A 116 8.82 9.82 -6.45
N ILE A 117 9.65 9.91 -7.50
CA ILE A 117 9.97 11.20 -8.14
C ILE A 117 8.71 11.83 -8.74
N VAL A 118 7.93 11.04 -9.50
CA VAL A 118 6.67 11.51 -10.09
C VAL A 118 5.66 11.90 -9.02
N SER A 119 5.58 11.15 -7.92
CA SER A 119 4.75 11.48 -6.76
C SER A 119 5.15 12.84 -6.18
N ALA A 120 6.44 13.04 -5.91
CA ALA A 120 6.95 14.30 -5.36
C ALA A 120 6.63 15.51 -6.26
N LEU A 121 6.79 15.36 -7.58
CA LEU A 121 6.43 16.41 -8.56
C LEU A 121 4.92 16.68 -8.62
N SER A 122 4.09 15.70 -8.23
CA SER A 122 2.64 15.82 -8.17
C SER A 122 2.12 16.21 -6.77
N GLN A 123 3.02 16.63 -5.86
CA GLN A 123 2.70 16.95 -4.46
C GLN A 123 2.16 15.76 -3.65
N GLY A 124 2.50 14.54 -4.07
CA GLY A 124 2.15 13.30 -3.40
C GLY A 124 3.13 12.93 -2.29
N PHE A 125 2.69 12.02 -1.42
CA PHE A 125 3.53 11.39 -0.42
C PHE A 125 4.40 10.29 -1.01
N ALA A 126 5.39 9.83 -0.24
CA ALA A 126 6.18 8.66 -0.61
C ALA A 126 5.28 7.42 -0.77
N ILE A 127 5.51 6.65 -1.84
CA ILE A 127 4.71 5.49 -2.26
C ILE A 127 5.51 4.21 -2.00
N SER A 128 4.79 3.14 -1.63
CA SER A 128 5.30 1.77 -1.42
C SER A 128 4.34 0.74 -2.04
N GLY A 129 4.66 -0.55 -1.94
CA GLY A 129 3.77 -1.66 -2.29
C GLY A 129 2.54 -1.77 -1.37
N ALA A 130 1.44 -2.31 -1.89
CA ALA A 130 0.18 -2.50 -1.17
C ALA A 130 -0.21 -3.99 -1.08
N ASP A 131 0.16 -4.62 0.03
CA ASP A 131 0.01 -6.06 0.25
C ASP A 131 -1.44 -6.52 0.16
N SER A 132 -2.35 -5.83 0.87
CA SER A 132 -3.78 -6.20 0.91
C SER A 132 -4.43 -6.09 -0.46
N ARG A 133 -4.13 -5.03 -1.24
CA ARG A 133 -4.67 -4.86 -2.60
C ARG A 133 -4.14 -5.93 -3.54
N THR A 134 -2.85 -6.22 -3.45
CA THR A 134 -2.20 -7.28 -4.24
C THR A 134 -2.77 -8.66 -3.90
N ALA A 135 -3.02 -8.93 -2.62
CA ALA A 135 -3.63 -10.19 -2.17
C ALA A 135 -5.07 -10.37 -2.68
N VAL A 136 -5.89 -9.32 -2.57
CA VAL A 136 -7.26 -9.33 -3.11
C VAL A 136 -7.24 -9.53 -4.62
N ASN A 137 -6.33 -8.85 -5.31
CA ASN A 137 -6.19 -8.97 -6.76
C ASN A 137 -5.78 -10.38 -7.20
N ASP A 138 -4.77 -10.96 -6.55
CA ASP A 138 -4.31 -12.33 -6.79
C ASP A 138 -5.39 -13.37 -6.46
N ALA A 139 -6.18 -13.14 -5.40
CA ALA A 139 -7.32 -13.99 -5.04
C ALA A 139 -8.45 -13.94 -6.10
N ASN A 140 -8.64 -12.79 -6.74
CA ASN A 140 -9.59 -12.60 -7.85
C ASN A 140 -9.03 -13.07 -9.21
N GLY A 141 -7.82 -13.65 -9.23
CA GLY A 141 -7.20 -14.17 -10.44
C GLY A 141 -6.55 -13.11 -11.33
N GLY A 142 -6.21 -11.94 -10.79
CA GLY A 142 -5.44 -10.91 -11.50
C GLY A 142 -4.10 -11.47 -11.99
N LYS A 143 -3.80 -11.27 -13.27
CA LYS A 143 -2.56 -11.75 -13.94
C LYS A 143 -1.85 -10.65 -14.72
N SER A 144 -2.39 -9.44 -14.70
CA SER A 144 -1.87 -8.30 -15.45
C SER A 144 -1.76 -7.07 -14.55
N GLN A 145 -1.12 -6.02 -15.02
CA GLN A 145 -1.11 -4.73 -14.32
C GLN A 145 -2.38 -3.90 -14.57
N LEU A 146 -3.26 -4.36 -15.47
CA LEU A 146 -4.55 -3.72 -15.70
C LEU A 146 -5.52 -4.09 -14.58
N VAL A 147 -5.48 -5.37 -14.17
CA VAL A 147 -5.99 -5.98 -12.94
C VAL A 147 -5.34 -7.36 -12.82
#